data_AF-A0A7C9TNJ5-F1
#
_entry.id   AF-A0A7C9TNJ5-F1
#
_cell.length_a   1.000
_cell.length_b   1.000
_cell.length_c   1.000
_cell.angle_alpha   90.00
_cell.angle_beta   90.00
_cell.angle_gamma   90.00
#
_symmetry.space_group_name_H-M   'P 1'
#
loop_
_entity.id
_entity.type
_entity.pdbx_description
1 polymer ?
#
loop_
_entity_poly.entity_id
_entity_poly.type
_entity_poly.pdbx_seq_one_letter_code
_entity_poly.pdbx_strand_id
1 'polypeptide(L)'
;MRLADGRDQAGLARDAAVSLGALRHLERGEGSTLRTVIRVARALGREDWLDALAPAVTVSPLDLMRERRTPRQRVYRERGGSA
;
A
#
# COMPACT_ATOMS: atom_id res chain seq x y z
N MET A 1 2.59 1.86 -19.77
CA MET A 1 3.08 0.63 -20.43
C MET A 1 4.24 1.01 -21.35
N ARG A 2 5.27 0.18 -21.49
CA ARG A 2 6.50 0.51 -22.24
C ARG A 2 6.29 1.23 -23.59
N LEU A 3 5.35 0.74 -24.40
CA LEU A 3 5.02 1.32 -25.71
C LEU A 3 4.47 2.75 -25.62
N ALA A 4 3.71 3.06 -24.58
CA ALA A 4 3.20 4.40 -24.33
C ALA A 4 4.32 5.38 -23.92
N ASP A 5 5.40 4.87 -23.35
CA ASP A 5 6.57 5.66 -22.94
C ASP A 5 7.67 5.70 -24.02
N GLY A 6 7.40 5.19 -25.23
CA GLY A 6 8.37 5.17 -26.35
C GLY A 6 9.62 4.32 -26.13
N ARG A 7 9.62 3.41 -25.14
CA ARG A 7 10.78 2.59 -24.78
C ARG A 7 10.84 1.28 -25.57
N ASP A 8 12.03 0.80 -25.90
CA ASP A 8 12.23 -0.54 -26.48
C ASP A 8 12.38 -1.61 -25.39
N GLN A 9 12.20 -2.90 -25.76
CA GLN A 9 12.27 -4.00 -24.78
C GLN A 9 13.69 -4.17 -24.24
N ALA A 10 14.71 -3.93 -25.05
CA ALA A 10 16.11 -4.07 -24.64
C ALA A 10 16.51 -3.02 -23.60
N GLY A 11 16.09 -1.76 -23.79
CA GLY A 11 16.26 -0.67 -22.85
C GLY A 11 15.56 -0.95 -21.52
N LEU A 12 14.26 -1.27 -21.57
CA LEU A 12 13.52 -1.57 -20.34
C LEU A 12 14.09 -2.78 -19.58
N ALA A 13 14.53 -3.83 -20.29
CA ALA A 13 15.14 -5.00 -19.66
C ALA A 13 16.46 -4.63 -18.96
N ARG A 14 17.25 -3.75 -19.56
CA ARG A 14 18.49 -3.21 -18.97
C ARG A 14 18.18 -2.40 -17.71
N ASP A 15 17.23 -1.47 -17.80
CA ASP A 15 16.83 -0.59 -16.68
C ASP A 15 16.27 -1.39 -15.51
N ALA A 16 15.48 -2.43 -15.79
CA ALA A 16 14.93 -3.33 -14.78
C ALA A 16 15.92 -4.40 -14.29
N ALA A 17 17.13 -4.49 -14.86
CA ALA A 17 18.12 -5.54 -14.60
C ALA A 17 17.53 -6.97 -14.69
N VAL A 18 16.82 -7.25 -15.79
CA VAL A 18 16.23 -8.57 -16.10
C VAL A 18 16.65 -9.01 -17.51
N SER A 19 16.52 -10.31 -17.81
CA SER A 19 16.77 -10.78 -19.17
C SER A 19 15.68 -10.30 -20.13
N LEU A 20 16.04 -10.06 -21.39
CA LEU A 20 15.07 -9.74 -22.44
C LEU A 20 13.99 -10.82 -22.57
N GLY A 21 14.37 -12.09 -22.40
CA GLY A 21 13.45 -13.22 -22.38
C GLY A 21 12.42 -13.12 -21.25
N ALA A 22 12.84 -12.74 -20.04
CA ALA A 22 11.93 -12.59 -18.91
C ALA A 22 10.95 -11.43 -19.11
N LEU A 23 11.40 -10.30 -19.67
CA LEU A 23 10.51 -9.19 -20.03
C LEU A 23 9.52 -9.61 -21.12
N ARG A 24 9.97 -10.37 -22.12
CA ARG A 24 9.12 -10.88 -23.21
C ARG A 24 8.04 -11.85 -22.74
N HIS A 25 8.35 -12.79 -21.85
CA HIS A 25 7.34 -13.68 -21.27
C HIS A 25 6.33 -12.89 -20.43
N LEU A 26 6.82 -11.91 -19.66
CA LEU A 26 5.96 -11.00 -18.89
C LEU A 26 5.01 -10.20 -19.80
N GLU A 27 5.51 -9.57 -20.86
CA GLU A 27 4.69 -8.80 -21.80
C GLU A 27 3.69 -9.68 -22.59
N ARG A 28 4.02 -10.97 -22.81
CA ARG A 28 3.13 -11.94 -23.48
C ARG A 28 2.12 -12.61 -22.55
N GLY A 29 2.25 -12.42 -21.23
CA GLY A 29 1.41 -13.12 -20.24
C GLY A 29 1.72 -14.61 -20.09
N GLU A 30 2.89 -15.07 -20.56
CA GLU A 30 3.34 -16.47 -20.48
C GLU A 30 3.84 -16.86 -19.08
N GLY A 31 3.76 -15.93 -18.13
CA GLY A 31 4.22 -16.10 -16.76
C GLY A 31 5.52 -15.33 -16.47
N SER A 32 5.70 -14.99 -15.20
CA SER A 32 6.91 -14.32 -14.73
C SER A 32 7.03 -14.52 -13.23
N THR A 33 8.24 -14.38 -12.71
CA THR A 33 8.41 -14.33 -11.25
C THR A 33 7.89 -13.00 -10.72
N LEU A 34 7.38 -12.99 -9.48
CA LEU A 34 6.98 -11.76 -8.80
C LEU A 34 8.14 -10.73 -8.76
N ARG A 35 9.38 -11.20 -8.59
CA ARG A 35 10.58 -10.36 -8.63
C ARG A 35 10.74 -9.63 -9.96
N THR A 36 10.52 -10.33 -11.09
CA THR A 36 10.57 -9.71 -12.43
C THR A 36 9.49 -8.65 -12.58
N VAL A 37 8.26 -8.96 -12.15
CA VAL A 37 7.13 -8.01 -12.18
C VAL A 37 7.47 -6.74 -11.40
N ILE A 38 7.93 -6.87 -10.16
CA ILE A 38 8.28 -5.73 -9.30
C ILE A 38 9.41 -4.90 -9.90
N ARG A 39 10.45 -5.54 -10.45
CA ARG A 39 11.57 -4.82 -11.08
C ARG A 39 11.14 -4.01 -12.30
N VAL A 40 10.30 -4.60 -13.16
CA VAL A 40 9.78 -3.92 -14.34
C VAL A 40 8.85 -2.78 -13.94
N ALA A 41 7.98 -2.98 -12.95
CA ALA A 41 7.11 -1.94 -12.41
C ALA A 41 7.89 -0.72 -11.88
N ARG A 42 8.98 -0.96 -11.12
CA ARG A 42 9.87 0.10 -10.64
C ARG A 42 10.61 0.83 -11.76
N ALA A 43 11.15 0.09 -12.74
CA ALA A 43 11.79 0.70 -13.91
C ALA A 43 10.81 1.54 -14.75
N LEU A 44 9.52 1.24 -14.68
CA LEU A 44 8.46 2.03 -15.31
C LEU A 44 8.01 3.22 -14.46
N GLY A 45 8.45 3.36 -13.20
CA GLY A 45 7.91 4.35 -12.25
C GLY A 45 6.43 4.12 -11.99
N ARG A 46 6.06 2.84 -11.84
CA ARG A 46 4.70 2.36 -11.62
C ARG A 46 4.71 1.39 -10.45
N GLU A 47 5.32 1.77 -9.33
CA GLU A 47 5.20 1.01 -8.08
C GLU A 47 3.98 1.43 -7.24
N ASP A 48 3.36 2.56 -7.57
CA ASP A 48 2.18 3.14 -6.93
C ASP A 48 0.99 2.17 -6.90
N TRP A 49 0.77 1.38 -7.96
CA TRP A 49 -0.30 0.37 -7.94
C TRP A 49 -0.09 -0.71 -6.87
N LEU A 50 1.14 -0.93 -6.37
CA LEU A 50 1.39 -1.88 -5.29
C LEU A 50 0.74 -1.41 -3.99
N ASP A 51 0.51 -0.11 -3.82
CA ASP A 51 -0.23 0.42 -2.68
C ASP A 51 -1.68 -0.07 -2.70
N ALA A 52 -2.24 -0.40 -3.87
CA ALA A 52 -3.57 -1.00 -3.96
C ALA A 52 -3.63 -2.44 -3.43
N LEU A 53 -2.47 -3.09 -3.23
CA LEU A 53 -2.39 -4.40 -2.55
C LEU A 53 -2.38 -4.26 -1.03
N ALA A 54 -2.16 -3.05 -0.50
CA ALA A 54 -2.22 -2.82 0.92
C ALA A 54 -3.64 -3.10 1.43
N PRO A 55 -3.79 -3.79 2.57
CA PRO A 55 -5.09 -3.95 3.19
C PRO A 55 -5.69 -2.58 3.52
N ALA A 56 -7.00 -2.44 3.35
CA ALA A 56 -7.69 -1.23 3.76
C ALA A 56 -7.41 -0.96 5.24
N VAL A 57 -7.01 0.26 5.56
CA VAL A 57 -6.82 0.70 6.95
C VAL A 57 -8.18 0.66 7.62
N THR A 58 -8.45 -0.40 8.35
CA THR A 58 -9.65 -0.51 9.18
C THR A 58 -9.36 0.20 10.50
N VAL A 59 -10.28 1.07 10.91
CA VAL A 59 -10.22 1.67 12.24
C VAL A 59 -10.25 0.52 13.25
N SER A 60 -9.27 0.47 14.16
CA SER A 60 -9.24 -0.55 15.19
C SER A 60 -10.54 -0.49 15.99
N PRO A 61 -11.25 -1.62 16.22
CA PRO A 61 -12.46 -1.64 17.02
C PRO A 61 -12.27 -1.01 18.41
N LEU A 62 -11.05 -1.09 18.96
CA LEU A 62 -10.70 -0.47 20.24
C LEU A 62 -10.70 1.06 20.20
N ASP A 63 -10.34 1.66 19.06
CA ASP A 63 -10.35 3.11 18.89
C ASP A 63 -11.79 3.64 18.79
N LEU A 64 -12.67 2.92 18.09
CA LEU A 64 -14.11 3.21 18.09
C LEU A 64 -14.71 3.13 19.50
N MET A 65 -14.25 2.20 20.34
CA MET A 65 -14.69 2.10 21.73
C MET A 65 -14.16 3.23 22.62
N ARG A 66 -12.96 3.76 22.34
CA ARG A 66 -12.38 4.91 23.05
C ARG A 66 -13.13 6.20 22.71
N GLU A 67 -13.46 6.42 21.44
CA GLU A 67 -14.26 7.57 20.99
C GLU A 67 -15.68 7.57 21.56
N ARG A 68 -16.29 6.39 21.74
CA ARG A 68 -17.63 6.25 22.33
C ARG A 68 -17.69 6.43 23.85
N ARG A 69 -16.56 6.58 24.55
CA ARG A 69 -16.59 6.80 26.01
C ARG A 69 -17.05 8.22 26.31
N THR A 70 -18.26 8.33 26.86
CA THR A 70 -18.73 9.56 27.49
C THR A 70 -17.77 9.98 28.62
N PRO A 71 -17.45 11.28 28.75
CA PRO A 71 -16.63 11.78 29.85
C PRO A 71 -17.23 11.37 31.18
N ARG A 72 -16.40 10.88 32.11
CA ARG A 72 -16.87 10.45 33.43
C ARG A 72 -17.43 11.68 34.16
N GLN A 73 -18.75 11.78 34.29
CA GLN A 73 -19.36 12.78 35.16
C GLN A 73 -19.10 12.39 36.61
N ARG A 74 -18.30 13.20 37.30
CA ARG A 74 -18.05 13.05 38.71
C ARG A 74 -19.12 13.81 39.47
N VAL A 75 -19.95 13.11 40.23
CA VAL A 75 -20.89 13.78 41.14
C VAL A 75 -20.07 14.35 42.29
N TYR A 76 -20.03 15.68 42.38
CA TYR A 76 -19.50 16.37 43.55
C TYR A 76 -20.54 16.22 44.67
N ARG A 77 -20.16 15.55 45.77
CA ARG A 77 -20.92 15.63 47.02
C ARG A 77 -20.28 16.72 47.86
N GLU A 78 -21.04 17.78 48.08
CA GLU A 78 -20.68 18.81 49.03
C GLU A 78 -20.60 18.17 50.42
N ARG A 79 -19.43 18.27 51.07
CA ARG A 79 -19.26 17.76 52.42
C ARG A 79 -20.04 18.71 53.34
N GLY A 80 -21.11 18.19 53.94
CA GLY A 80 -21.96 18.92 54.87
C GLY A 80 -21.12 19.68 55.89
N GLY A 81 -21.20 21.01 55.81
CA GLY A 81 -20.72 21.90 56.86
C GLY A 81 -21.77 21.92 57.95
N SER A 82 -21.46 21.30 59.09
CA SER A 82 -22.15 21.52 60.35
C SER A 82 -21.90 22.94 60.84
N ALA A 83 -22.96 23.66 61.18
CA ALA A 83 -23.08 24.55 62.34
C ALA A 83 -24.55 24.99 62.51
#